data_AF-A0AAN9ANM9-F1
#
_entry.id   AF-A0AAN9ANM9-F1
#
_cell.length_a   1.000
_cell.length_b   1.000
_cell.length_c   1.000
_cell.angle_alpha   90.00
_cell.angle_beta   90.00
_cell.angle_gamma   90.00
#
_symmetry.space_group_name_H-M   'P 1'
#
loop_
_entity.id
_entity.type
_entity.pdbx_description
1 polymer ?
#
loop_
_entity_poly.entity_id
_entity_poly.type
_entity_poly.pdbx_seq_one_letter_code
_entity_poly.pdbx_strand_id
1 'polypeptide(L)' 'MLGIESLSPLSPNAHCECGSEEQTPEHILQNCPHLETIRQKFWQEETSVGAKLWGPADELRKTADFLAATGLRI' A
#
# COMPACT_ATOMS: atom_id res chain seq x y z
N MET A 1 -27.53 -9.92 19.19
CA MET A 1 -26.21 -9.29 19.44
C MET A 1 -25.50 -9.26 18.09
N LEU A 2 -25.38 -8.08 17.47
CA LEU A 2 -24.74 -7.93 16.17
C LEU A 2 -23.22 -8.08 16.35
N GLY A 3 -22.64 -9.06 15.65
CA GLY A 3 -21.20 -9.28 15.61
C GLY A 3 -20.55 -8.14 14.87
N ILE A 4 -19.96 -7.22 15.62
CA ILE A 4 -19.05 -6.19 15.11
C ILE A 4 -17.84 -6.91 14.52
N GLU A 5 -17.75 -6.87 13.19
CA GLU A 5 -16.59 -7.30 12.42
C GLU A 5 -15.34 -6.65 13.02
N SER A 6 -14.39 -7.50 13.43
CA SER A 6 -13.13 -7.10 14.03
C SER A 6 -12.32 -6.23 13.05
N LEU A 7 -12.53 -4.92 13.12
CA LEU A 7 -11.57 -3.96 12.61
C LEU A 7 -10.42 -3.92 13.62
N SER A 8 -9.44 -4.79 13.40
CA SER A 8 -8.22 -4.82 14.22
C SER A 8 -7.54 -3.45 14.17
N PRO A 9 -7.25 -2.81 15.32
CA PRO A 9 -6.46 -1.59 15.35
C PRO A 9 -5.06 -1.89 14.77
N LEU A 10 -4.52 -0.96 13.98
CA LEU A 10 -3.17 -1.03 13.43
C LEU A 10 -2.20 -1.33 14.59
N SER A 11 -1.73 -2.57 14.65
CA SER A 11 -0.78 -3.00 15.67
C SER A 11 0.54 -2.27 15.40
N PRO A 12 1.22 -1.69 16.41
CA PRO A 12 2.50 -1.01 16.24
C PRO A 12 3.64 -1.95 15.76
N ASN A 13 3.33 -3.24 15.60
CA ASN A 13 4.18 -4.29 15.05
C ASN A 13 3.66 -4.76 13.68
N ALA A 14 3.14 -3.86 12.85
CA ALA A 14 2.62 -4.16 11.52
C ALA A 14 3.75 -4.61 10.59
N HIS A 15 4.18 -5.85 10.80
CA HIS A 15 5.05 -6.57 9.91
C HIS A 15 4.29 -6.73 8.60
N CYS A 16 4.93 -6.42 7.48
CA CYS A 16 4.31 -6.76 6.21
C CYS A 16 4.24 -8.29 6.11
N GLU A 17 3.16 -8.83 5.54
CA GLU A 17 3.02 -10.28 5.31
C GLU A 17 4.12 -10.85 4.41
N CYS A 18 4.89 -9.99 3.72
CA CYS A 18 6.09 -10.40 3.01
C CYS A 18 7.32 -10.65 3.90
N GLY A 19 7.18 -10.51 5.22
CA GLY A 19 8.28 -10.69 6.18
C GLY A 19 9.15 -9.45 6.41
N SER A 20 8.79 -8.29 5.87
CA SER A 20 9.49 -7.02 6.15
C SER A 20 9.15 -6.49 7.54
N GLU A 21 10.18 -6.15 8.32
CA GLU A 21 10.07 -5.64 9.69
C GLU A 21 9.28 -4.34 9.79
N GLU A 22 9.21 -3.59 8.69
CA GLU A 22 8.53 -2.30 8.62
C GLU A 22 7.52 -2.28 7.48
N GLN A 23 6.25 -1.98 7.81
CA GLN A 23 5.22 -1.61 6.83
C GLN A 23 5.26 -0.08 6.61
N THR A 24 6.34 0.41 6.02
CA THR A 24 6.41 1.83 5.62
C THR A 24 5.67 2.06 4.30
N PRO A 25 5.18 3.29 4.04
CA PRO A 25 4.67 3.67 2.73
C PRO A 25 5.66 3.39 1.61
N GLU A 26 6.96 3.61 1.84
CA GLU A 26 8.00 3.29 0.87
C GLU A 26 8.09 1.79 0.59
N HIS A 27 8.07 0.96 1.63
CA HIS A 27 8.03 -0.48 1.45
C HIS A 27 6.81 -0.92 0.64
N ILE A 28 5.61 -0.49 1.02
CA ILE A 28 4.36 -0.86 0.34
C ILE A 28 4.34 -0.38 -1.12
N LEU A 29 4.76 0.86 -1.37
CA LEU A 29 4.65 1.50 -2.69
C LEU A 29 5.82 1.20 -3.62
N GLN A 30 6.97 0.73 -3.13
CA GLN A 30 8.15 0.42 -3.95
C GLN A 30 8.69 -1.00 -3.80
N ASN A 31 8.88 -1.48 -2.57
CA ASN A 31 9.81 -2.58 -2.31
C ASN A 31 9.12 -3.91 -2.01
N CYS A 32 7.84 -3.89 -1.62
CA CYS A 32 7.13 -5.09 -1.20
C CYS A 32 7.01 -6.07 -2.39
N PRO A 33 7.60 -7.29 -2.29
CA PRO A 33 7.59 -8.25 -3.38
C PRO A 33 6.20 -8.86 -3.57
N HIS A 34 5.42 -9.04 -2.49
CA HIS A 34 4.04 -9.53 -2.58
C HIS A 34 3.12 -8.58 -3.34
N LEU A 35 3.46 -7.28 -3.37
CA LEU A 35 2.67 -6.25 -4.04
C LEU A 35 3.21 -5.90 -5.42
N GLU A 36 4.28 -6.55 -5.90
CA GLU A 36 4.91 -6.21 -7.19
C GLU A 36 3.93 -6.32 -8.36
N THR A 37 3.27 -7.48 -8.50
CA THR A 37 2.35 -7.73 -9.61
C THR A 37 1.18 -6.74 -9.63
N ILE A 38 0.65 -6.38 -8.46
CA ILE A 38 -0.44 -5.40 -8.38
C ILE A 38 0.06 -3.98 -8.61
N ARG A 39 1.24 -3.62 -8.09
CA ARG A 39 1.90 -2.32 -8.33
C ARG A 39 2.14 -2.09 -9.83
N GLN A 40 2.58 -3.09 -10.57
CA GLN A 40 2.79 -3.01 -12.03
C GLN A 40 1.50 -2.76 -12.83
N LYS A 41 0.32 -3.06 -12.27
CA LYS A 41 -0.97 -2.72 -12.91
C LYS A 41 -1.25 -1.22 -12.89
N PHE A 42 -0.74 -0.51 -11.89
CA PHE A 42 -0.97 0.94 -11.71
C PHE A 42 0.21 1.77 -12.24
N TRP A 43 1.44 1.28 -12.08
CA TRP A 43 2.66 1.90 -12.56
C TRP A 43 3.45 0.92 -13.44
N GLN A 44 3.24 1.03 -14.75
CA GLN A 44 3.94 0.19 -15.75
C GLN A 44 5.40 0.61 -15.92
N GLU A 45 5.69 1.90 -15.73
CA GLU A 45 7.02 2.46 -15.72
C GLU A 45 7.47 2.75 -14.28
N GLU A 46 8.79 2.77 -14.08
CA GLU A 46 9.34 3.10 -12.77
C GLU A 46 8.89 4.51 -12.36
N THR A 47 8.18 4.57 -11.23
CA THR A 47 7.64 5.80 -10.68
C THR A 47 8.18 5.95 -9.27
N SER A 48 8.80 7.10 -8.97
CA SER A 48 9.41 7.36 -7.66
C SER A 48 8.35 7.35 -6.56
N VAL A 49 8.75 6.94 -5.35
CA VAL A 49 7.86 6.99 -4.17
C VAL A 49 7.37 8.42 -3.92
N GLY A 50 8.22 9.41 -4.24
CA GLY A 50 7.89 10.82 -4.13
C GLY A 50 6.70 11.22 -5.00
N ALA A 51 6.67 10.76 -6.25
CA ALA A 51 5.54 11.01 -7.15
C ALA A 51 4.27 10.27 -6.68
N LYS A 52 4.40 9.04 -6.17
CA LYS A 52 3.26 8.28 -5.64
C LYS A 52 2.61 8.93 -4.42
N LEU A 53 3.40 9.58 -3.56
CA LEU A 53 2.94 10.18 -2.31
C LEU A 53 2.60 11.67 -2.41
N TRP A 54 3.31 12.43 -3.26
CA TRP A 54 3.20 13.90 -3.34
C TRP A 54 3.18 14.43 -4.79
N GLY A 55 3.03 13.55 -5.77
CA GLY A 55 2.97 13.92 -7.18
C GLY A 55 1.66 14.58 -7.60
N PRO A 56 1.41 14.71 -8.92
CA PRO A 56 0.18 15.28 -9.43
C PRO A 56 -1.04 14.41 -9.09
N ALA A 57 -2.25 14.98 -9.28
CA ALA A 57 -3.49 14.32 -8.92
C ALA A 57 -3.67 12.93 -9.55
N ASP A 58 -3.18 12.71 -10.77
CA ASP A 58 -3.21 11.40 -11.43
C ASP A 58 -2.36 10.34 -10.70
N GLU A 59 -1.19 10.72 -10.17
CA GLU A 59 -0.36 9.81 -9.38
C GLU A 59 -0.98 9.51 -8.02
N LEU A 60 -1.54 10.52 -7.36
CA LEU A 60 -2.26 10.33 -6.10
C LEU A 60 -3.51 9.46 -6.28
N ARG A 61 -4.20 9.59 -7.43
CA ARG A 61 -5.33 8.73 -7.78
C ARG A 61 -4.88 7.28 -7.94
N LYS A 62 -3.80 7.02 -8.68
CA LYS A 62 -3.22 5.66 -8.80
C LYS A 62 -2.85 5.08 -7.45
N THR A 63 -2.25 5.88 -6.56
CA THR A 63 -1.95 5.44 -5.19
C THR A 63 -3.21 5.06 -4.42
N ALA A 64 -4.26 5.88 -4.48
CA ALA A 64 -5.53 5.57 -3.83
C ALA A 64 -6.17 4.28 -4.38
N ASP A 65 -6.15 4.10 -5.71
CA ASP A 65 -6.73 2.92 -6.36
C ASP A 65 -5.92 1.64 -6.05
N PHE A 66 -4.59 1.75 -5.98
CA PHE A 66 -3.70 0.68 -5.53
C PHE A 66 -3.99 0.25 -4.08
N LEU A 67 -4.16 1.21 -3.17
CA LEU A 67 -4.49 0.93 -1.77
C LEU A 67 -5.88 0.28 -1.65
N ALA A 68 -6.86 0.78 -2.40
CA ALA A 68 -8.19 0.17 -2.45
C ALA A 68 -8.15 -1.27 -2.97
N ALA A 69 -7.35 -1.54 -4.01
CA ALA A 69 -7.22 -2.88 -4.60
C ALA A 69 -6.44 -3.87 -3.72
N THR A 70 -5.60 -3.38 -2.82
CA THR A 70 -4.83 -4.21 -1.87
C THR A 70 -5.49 -4.33 -0.49
N GLY A 71 -6.51 -3.51 -0.22
CA GLY A 71 -7.14 -3.40 1.11
C GLY A 71 -6.24 -2.74 2.17
N LEU A 72 -5.12 -2.15 1.74
CA LEU A 72 -4.14 -1.50 2.62
C LEU A 72 -4.56 -0.07 2.96
N ARG A 73 -4.10 0.40 4.11
CA ARG A 73 -4.22 1.78 4.56
C ARG A 73 -2.85 2.27 4.99
N ILE A 74 -2.43 3.40 4.44
CA ILE A 74 -1.15 4.07 4.73
C ILE A 74 -1.38 5.55 5.02
#